data_AF-M1UMF7-F1
#
_entry.id   AF-M1UMF7-F1
#
_cell.length_a   1.000
_cell.length_b   1.000
_cell.length_c   1.000
_cell.angle_alpha   90.00
_cell.angle_beta   90.00
_cell.angle_gamma   90.00
#
_symmetry.space_group_name_H-M   'P 1'
#
loop_
_entity.id
_entity.type
_entity.pdbx_description
1 polymer ?
#
loop_
_entity_poly.entity_id
_entity_poly.type
_entity_poly.pdbx_seq_one_letter_code
_entity_poly.pdbx_strand_id
1 'polypeptide(L)'
;MVKTHDYGEADRIIVLLTRDHGMVRAVAKGVRRSKSRFGSRLQLFVELDVQLYPGRNLATISGADTVAYYASGIIEDFTRYSCASAILDIATQIVGMDEDAHLFAETTRALQAIQDAEHPVLALDEFILRAMNHAGWAPSLYDCAACGRSGPHTAFHPGAGGAVCLYCRPQGSAEVSSETLHMMWLVANGQPLRVTAEHPELQATVHRLATAHLQWHMERKLPTLAVLDQA
;
A
#
# COMPACT_ATOMS: atom_id res chain seq x y z
N MET A 1 1.92 1.95 12.71
CA MET A 1 1.81 3.44 12.68
C MET A 1 1.87 3.91 11.23
N VAL A 2 1.06 4.90 10.84
CA VAL A 2 1.04 5.40 9.45
C VAL A 2 1.49 6.85 9.29
N LYS A 3 1.21 7.73 10.26
CA LYS A 3 1.59 9.17 10.22
C LYS A 3 1.93 9.69 11.60
N THR A 4 2.80 10.71 11.66
CA THR A 4 3.13 11.43 12.89
C THR A 4 3.18 12.92 12.65
N HIS A 5 2.71 13.69 13.63
CA HIS A 5 2.79 15.14 13.64
C HIS A 5 3.31 15.61 15.00
N ASP A 6 4.21 16.58 15.01
CA ASP A 6 4.62 17.21 16.26
C ASP A 6 3.43 17.94 16.90
N TYR A 7 3.29 17.80 18.21
CA TYR A 7 2.18 18.37 18.97
C TYR A 7 2.71 18.98 20.27
N GLY A 8 2.61 20.31 20.38
CA GLY A 8 3.25 21.04 21.47
C GLY A 8 4.77 20.85 21.49
N GLU A 9 5.39 21.11 22.64
CA GLU A 9 6.86 21.09 22.76
C GLU A 9 7.44 19.66 22.85
N ALA A 10 6.73 18.73 23.48
CA ALA A 10 7.28 17.43 23.86
C ALA A 10 6.49 16.22 23.33
N ASP A 11 5.32 16.44 22.73
CA ASP A 11 4.38 15.37 22.37
C ASP A 11 4.32 15.18 20.84
N ARG A 12 3.74 14.07 20.41
CA ARG A 12 3.35 13.86 19.00
C ARG A 12 1.94 13.32 18.92
N ILE A 13 1.23 13.73 17.87
CA ILE A 13 0.04 13.01 17.42
C ILE A 13 0.52 11.89 16.49
N ILE A 14 0.06 10.68 16.78
CA ILE A 14 0.34 9.48 16.02
C ILE A 14 -0.96 8.97 15.44
N VAL A 15 -0.91 8.62 14.17
CA VAL A 15 -2.03 7.98 13.47
C VAL A 15 -1.69 6.50 13.30
N LEU A 16 -2.57 5.64 13.83
CA LEU A 16 -2.42 4.20 13.89
C LEU A 16 -3.47 3.55 12.99
N LEU A 17 -3.03 2.71 12.07
CA LEU A 17 -3.87 1.65 11.51
C LEU A 17 -3.89 0.53 12.54
N THR A 18 -5.07 0.18 13.04
CA THR A 18 -5.28 -0.83 14.07
C THR A 18 -6.14 -1.96 13.54
N ARG A 19 -5.95 -3.16 14.09
CA ARG A 19 -6.71 -4.35 13.70
C ARG A 19 -8.19 -4.24 14.03
N ASP A 20 -8.50 -3.80 15.25
CA ASP A 20 -9.84 -3.90 15.85
C ASP A 20 -10.53 -2.53 16.03
N HIS A 21 -9.87 -1.42 15.68
CA HIS A 21 -10.42 -0.07 15.86
C HIS A 21 -10.22 0.83 14.64
N GLY A 22 -9.88 0.23 13.49
CA GLY A 22 -9.63 0.96 12.24
C GLY A 22 -8.53 2.01 12.42
N MET A 23 -8.81 3.24 11.98
CA MET A 23 -7.89 4.37 12.11
C MET A 23 -8.05 5.14 13.41
N VAL A 24 -7.00 5.12 14.23
CA VAL A 24 -6.99 5.83 15.51
C VAL A 24 -5.94 6.95 15.52
N ARG A 25 -6.37 8.16 15.87
CA ARG A 25 -5.48 9.28 16.18
C ARG A 25 -5.24 9.34 17.68
N ALA A 26 -3.98 9.25 18.09
CA ALA A 26 -3.61 9.21 19.50
C ALA A 26 -2.43 10.15 19.81
N VAL A 27 -2.45 10.78 20.98
CA VAL A 27 -1.31 11.58 21.47
C VAL A 27 -0.34 10.69 22.27
N ALA A 28 0.94 10.78 21.92
CA ALA A 28 2.04 10.21 22.66
C ALA A 28 2.72 11.32 23.48
N LYS A 29 2.37 11.41 24.77
CA LYS A 29 2.87 12.46 25.65
C LYS A 29 4.35 12.26 25.99
N GLY A 30 5.14 13.33 25.91
CA GLY A 30 6.56 13.36 26.24
C GLY A 30 7.44 12.54 25.31
N VAL A 31 6.93 12.10 24.15
CA VAL A 31 7.66 11.20 23.25
C VAL A 31 8.95 11.81 22.70
N ARG A 32 9.03 13.14 22.61
CA ARG A 32 10.21 13.87 22.13
C ARG A 32 11.23 14.17 23.23
N ARG A 33 10.94 13.85 24.49
CA ARG A 33 11.89 14.03 25.60
C ARG A 33 13.00 12.98 25.50
N SER A 34 14.22 13.36 25.87
CA SER A 34 15.39 12.46 25.88
C SER A 34 15.19 11.20 26.74
N LYS A 35 14.37 11.28 27.80
CA LYS A 35 13.98 10.15 28.66
C LYS A 35 12.52 9.70 28.43
N SER A 36 12.07 9.68 27.18
CA SER A 36 10.74 9.19 26.83
C SER A 36 10.59 7.70 27.17
N ARG A 37 9.48 7.33 27.83
CA ARG A 37 9.14 5.92 28.11
C ARG A 37 8.95 5.09 26.84
N PHE A 38 8.58 5.72 25.73
CA PHE A 38 8.31 5.05 24.46
C PHE A 38 9.60 4.75 23.68
N GLY A 39 10.69 5.47 23.94
CA GLY A 39 11.95 5.33 23.19
C GLY A 39 11.72 5.46 21.68
N SER A 40 12.35 4.56 20.91
CA SER A 40 12.21 4.45 19.45
C SER A 40 11.01 3.62 18.97
N ARG A 41 10.18 3.08 19.87
CA ARG A 41 9.09 2.15 19.47
C ARG A 41 8.03 2.82 18.59
N LEU A 42 7.77 4.11 18.83
CA LEU A 42 6.78 4.89 18.09
C LEU A 42 7.38 5.46 16.79
N GLN A 43 7.88 4.57 15.94
CA GLN A 43 8.46 4.85 14.63
C GLN A 43 7.68 4.15 13.51
N LEU A 44 7.93 4.57 12.26
CA LEU A 44 7.30 3.94 11.09
C LEU A 44 7.80 2.50 10.95
N PHE A 45 6.99 1.66 10.31
CA PHE A 45 7.32 0.25 10.03
C PHE A 45 7.52 -0.62 11.29
N VAL A 46 6.89 -0.24 12.40
CA VAL A 46 6.83 -1.03 13.63
C VAL A 46 5.39 -1.44 13.89
N GLU A 47 5.17 -2.75 14.08
CA GLU A 47 3.92 -3.28 14.62
C GLU A 47 3.96 -3.22 16.14
N LEU A 48 2.90 -2.68 16.72
CA LEU A 48 2.82 -2.37 18.15
C LEU A 48 1.55 -2.95 18.74
N ASP A 49 1.67 -3.54 19.92
CA ASP A 49 0.57 -3.70 20.85
C ASP A 49 0.46 -2.40 21.65
N VAL A 50 -0.67 -1.71 21.55
CA VAL A 50 -0.84 -0.35 22.08
C VAL A 50 -2.00 -0.30 23.06
N GLN A 51 -1.74 0.33 24.20
CA GLN A 51 -2.79 0.67 25.16
C GLN A 51 -3.25 2.10 24.90
N LEU A 52 -4.54 2.23 24.60
CA LEU A 52 -5.17 3.50 24.25
C LEU A 52 -6.22 3.87 25.29
N TYR A 53 -6.07 5.04 25.89
CA TYR A 53 -7.14 5.67 26.65
C TYR A 53 -7.99 6.51 25.70
N PRO A 54 -9.28 6.20 25.51
CA PRO A 54 -10.14 6.94 24.61
C PRO A 54 -10.35 8.37 25.13
N GLY A 55 -10.33 9.32 24.20
CA GLY A 55 -10.67 10.72 24.44
C GLY A 55 -11.71 11.18 23.42
N ARG A 56 -12.18 12.44 23.53
CA ARG A 56 -13.22 12.96 22.62
C ARG A 56 -12.82 12.92 21.14
N ASN A 57 -11.62 13.42 20.82
CA ASN A 57 -11.12 13.52 19.43
C ASN A 57 -9.73 12.88 19.23
N LEU A 58 -9.02 12.66 20.33
CA LEU A 58 -7.67 12.09 20.36
C LEU A 58 -7.60 11.12 21.52
N ALA A 59 -7.26 9.87 21.24
CA ALA A 59 -6.88 8.93 22.28
C ALA A 59 -5.54 9.34 22.90
N THR A 60 -5.19 8.81 24.06
CA THR A 60 -3.85 8.94 24.65
C THR A 60 -3.19 7.57 24.67
N ILE A 61 -1.96 7.49 24.15
CA ILE A 61 -1.15 6.26 24.25
C ILE A 61 -0.63 6.15 25.68
N SER A 62 -1.07 5.14 26.44
CA SER A 62 -0.59 4.86 27.80
C SER A 62 0.56 3.87 27.83
N GLY A 63 0.63 2.97 26.86
CA GLY A 63 1.66 1.94 26.72
C GLY A 63 1.79 1.50 25.27
N ALA A 64 2.98 1.02 24.89
CA ALA A 64 3.25 0.50 23.55
C ALA A 64 4.40 -0.50 23.62
N ASP A 65 4.13 -1.74 23.25
CA ASP A 65 5.11 -2.82 23.18
C ASP A 65 5.30 -3.24 21.71
N THR A 66 6.55 -3.51 21.35
CA THR A 66 6.88 -3.93 19.98
C THR A 66 6.48 -5.38 19.76
N VAL A 67 5.62 -5.60 18.78
CA VAL A 67 5.23 -6.94 18.30
C VAL A 67 6.19 -7.38 17.20
N ALA A 68 6.43 -6.52 16.21
CA ALA A 68 7.37 -6.76 15.13
C ALA A 68 8.06 -5.47 14.69
N TYR A 69 9.33 -5.58 14.29
CA TYR A 69 10.16 -4.46 13.87
C TYR A 69 10.61 -4.66 12.42
N TYR A 70 9.83 -4.14 11.47
CA TYR A 70 10.12 -4.26 10.04
C TYR A 70 11.09 -3.18 9.55
N ALA A 71 11.32 -2.13 10.34
CA ALA A 71 12.16 -1.02 9.92
C ALA A 71 13.62 -1.43 9.59
N SER A 72 14.13 -2.50 10.20
CA SER A 72 15.46 -3.05 9.87
C SER A 72 15.49 -3.53 8.41
N GLY A 73 16.42 -3.06 7.59
CA GLY A 73 16.44 -3.37 6.15
C GLY A 73 15.51 -2.50 5.28
N ILE A 74 14.47 -1.88 5.84
CA ILE A 74 13.64 -0.89 5.13
C ILE A 74 14.30 0.48 5.14
N ILE A 75 14.74 0.96 6.31
CA ILE A 75 15.27 2.33 6.45
C ILE A 75 16.69 2.50 5.88
N GLU A 76 17.34 1.39 5.56
CA GLU A 76 18.71 1.33 5.03
C GLU A 76 18.75 1.43 3.50
N ASP A 77 17.63 1.18 2.83
CA ASP A 77 17.50 1.22 1.38
C ASP A 77 16.39 2.19 0.96
N PHE A 78 16.72 3.11 0.05
CA PHE A 78 15.80 4.15 -0.39
C PHE A 78 14.54 3.59 -1.08
N THR A 79 14.70 2.54 -1.89
CA THR A 79 13.60 1.95 -2.65
C THR A 79 12.64 1.21 -1.73
N ARG A 80 13.17 0.40 -0.78
CA ARG A 80 12.38 -0.27 0.26
C ARG A 80 11.67 0.74 1.15
N TYR A 81 12.35 1.79 1.60
CA TYR A 81 11.73 2.87 2.38
C TYR A 81 10.57 3.53 1.63
N SER A 82 10.76 3.84 0.35
CA SER A 82 9.74 4.49 -0.48
C SER A 82 8.55 3.57 -0.72
N CYS A 83 8.78 2.28 -1.02
CA CYS A 83 7.73 1.27 -1.17
C CYS A 83 6.94 1.05 0.13
N ALA A 84 7.63 0.90 1.27
CA ALA A 84 7.00 0.76 2.58
C ALA A 84 6.17 2.00 2.95
N SER A 85 6.66 3.20 2.63
CA SER A 85 5.91 4.44 2.84
C SER A 85 4.65 4.50 1.98
N ALA A 86 4.75 4.07 0.70
CA ALA A 86 3.60 3.96 -0.19
C ALA A 86 2.56 2.96 0.34
N ILE A 87 2.97 1.79 0.83
CA ILE A 87 2.09 0.81 1.47
C ILE A 87 1.25 1.46 2.60
N LEU A 88 1.91 2.19 3.51
CA LEU A 88 1.22 2.85 4.63
C LEU A 88 0.25 3.95 4.15
N ASP A 89 0.65 4.74 3.15
CA ASP A 89 -0.20 5.80 2.59
C ASP A 89 -1.44 5.23 1.89
N ILE A 90 -1.27 4.16 1.11
CA ILE A 90 -2.33 3.46 0.38
C ILE A 90 -3.29 2.82 1.38
N ALA A 91 -2.79 2.10 2.39
CA ALA A 91 -3.62 1.56 3.46
C ALA A 91 -4.43 2.66 4.16
N THR A 92 -3.83 3.82 4.39
CA THR A 92 -4.51 4.99 4.98
C THR A 92 -5.61 5.57 4.08
N GLN A 93 -5.52 5.42 2.76
CA GLN A 93 -6.57 5.88 1.85
C GLN A 93 -7.69 4.85 1.67
N ILE A 94 -7.37 3.55 1.79
CA ILE A 94 -8.35 2.47 1.62
C ILE A 94 -9.14 2.23 2.89
N VAL A 95 -8.49 2.32 4.05
CA VAL A 95 -9.14 2.10 5.34
C VAL A 95 -10.32 3.07 5.50
N GLY A 96 -11.51 2.49 5.69
CA GLY A 96 -12.74 3.24 5.90
C GLY A 96 -12.83 3.82 7.32
N MET A 97 -14.06 4.07 7.77
CA MET A 97 -14.34 4.51 9.14
C MET A 97 -14.34 3.36 10.15
N ASP A 98 -14.55 2.13 9.68
CA ASP A 98 -14.70 0.94 10.51
C ASP A 98 -13.40 0.14 10.65
N GLU A 99 -13.43 -0.89 11.51
CA GLU A 99 -12.34 -1.86 11.64
C GLU A 99 -12.11 -2.64 10.34
N ASP A 100 -10.84 -2.88 10.02
CA ASP A 100 -10.46 -3.60 8.81
C ASP A 100 -9.25 -4.50 9.09
N ALA A 101 -9.53 -5.61 9.77
CA ALA A 101 -8.52 -6.58 10.14
C ALA A 101 -7.82 -7.20 8.91
N HIS A 102 -8.50 -7.29 7.76
CA HIS A 102 -7.92 -7.81 6.53
C HIS A 102 -6.88 -6.85 5.97
N LEU A 103 -7.23 -5.56 5.83
CA LEU A 103 -6.28 -4.54 5.36
C LEU A 103 -5.11 -4.40 6.34
N PHE A 104 -5.35 -4.48 7.65
CA PHE A 104 -4.28 -4.51 8.65
C PHE A 104 -3.30 -5.66 8.37
N ALA A 105 -3.81 -6.89 8.21
CA ALA A 105 -2.99 -8.08 7.95
C ALA A 105 -2.25 -8.01 6.61
N GLU A 106 -2.89 -7.52 5.55
CA GLU A 106 -2.23 -7.33 4.25
C GLU A 106 -1.14 -6.25 4.32
N THR A 107 -1.36 -5.19 5.10
CA THR A 107 -0.35 -4.14 5.32
C THR A 107 0.86 -4.69 6.08
N THR A 108 0.67 -5.44 7.17
CA THR A 108 1.80 -6.01 7.93
C THR A 108 2.54 -7.06 7.11
N ARG A 109 1.83 -7.91 6.36
CA ARG A 109 2.42 -8.87 5.41
C ARG A 109 3.29 -8.17 4.37
N ALA A 110 2.80 -7.07 3.78
CA ALA A 110 3.55 -6.31 2.77
C ALA A 110 4.81 -5.64 3.36
N LEU A 111 4.73 -5.08 4.57
CA LEU A 111 5.90 -4.52 5.25
C LEU A 111 6.95 -5.59 5.54
N GLN A 112 6.52 -6.78 5.98
CA GLN A 112 7.42 -7.91 6.18
C GLN A 112 8.08 -8.36 4.87
N ALA A 113 7.31 -8.41 3.78
CA ALA A 113 7.84 -8.79 2.46
C ALA A 113 8.89 -7.80 1.93
N ILE A 114 8.67 -6.49 2.14
CA ILE A 114 9.59 -5.43 1.70
C ILE A 114 10.91 -5.46 2.46
N GLN A 115 10.91 -5.91 3.71
CA GLN A 115 12.06 -5.84 4.63
C GLN A 115 13.36 -6.33 4.00
N ASP A 116 13.30 -7.48 3.31
CA ASP A 116 14.43 -8.14 2.67
C ASP A 116 14.22 -8.33 1.15
N ALA A 117 13.27 -7.60 0.54
CA ALA A 117 12.94 -7.77 -0.87
C ALA A 117 14.11 -7.41 -1.79
N GLU A 118 14.47 -8.32 -2.71
CA GLU A 118 15.34 -8.03 -3.85
C GLU A 118 14.62 -7.14 -4.88
N HIS A 119 13.30 -7.34 -5.03
CA HIS A 119 12.45 -6.56 -5.95
C HIS A 119 11.32 -5.84 -5.18
N PRO A 120 11.64 -4.79 -4.40
CA PRO A 120 10.66 -4.13 -3.52
C PRO A 120 9.48 -3.52 -4.28
N VAL A 121 9.67 -3.04 -5.50
CA VAL A 121 8.58 -2.49 -6.33
C VAL A 121 7.53 -3.56 -6.67
N LEU A 122 7.94 -4.80 -6.95
CA LEU A 122 6.99 -5.89 -7.22
C LEU A 122 6.23 -6.33 -5.96
N ALA A 123 6.88 -6.30 -4.79
CA ALA A 123 6.21 -6.54 -3.53
C ALA A 123 5.18 -5.44 -3.21
N LEU A 124 5.48 -4.18 -3.57
CA LEU A 124 4.52 -3.08 -3.53
C LEU A 124 3.36 -3.33 -4.51
N ASP A 125 3.63 -3.76 -5.74
CA ASP A 125 2.59 -4.05 -6.74
C ASP A 125 1.65 -5.18 -6.30
N GLU A 126 2.18 -6.21 -5.66
CA GLU A 126 1.37 -7.27 -5.03
C GLU A 126 0.45 -6.68 -3.97
N PHE A 127 0.95 -5.82 -3.09
CA PHE A 127 0.13 -5.14 -2.10
C PHE A 127 -0.94 -4.26 -2.76
N ILE A 128 -0.59 -3.47 -3.78
CA ILE A 128 -1.53 -2.60 -4.51
C ILE A 128 -2.69 -3.42 -5.09
N LEU A 129 -2.39 -4.50 -5.81
CA LEU A 129 -3.40 -5.32 -6.46
C LEU A 129 -4.31 -6.03 -5.45
N ARG A 130 -3.75 -6.55 -4.35
CA ARG A 130 -4.54 -7.19 -3.28
C ARG A 130 -5.39 -6.18 -2.50
N ALA A 131 -4.83 -5.01 -2.19
CA ALA A 131 -5.55 -3.95 -1.49
C ALA A 131 -6.71 -3.40 -2.35
N MET A 132 -6.51 -3.25 -3.67
CA MET A 132 -7.60 -2.92 -4.59
C MET A 132 -8.66 -4.01 -4.66
N ASN A 133 -8.25 -5.29 -4.66
CA ASN A 133 -9.21 -6.39 -4.63
C ASN A 133 -10.08 -6.36 -3.37
N HIS A 134 -9.48 -6.12 -2.21
CA HIS A 134 -10.21 -5.93 -0.95
C HIS A 134 -11.16 -4.73 -0.99
N ALA A 135 -10.73 -3.61 -1.59
CA ALA A 135 -11.55 -2.41 -1.74
C ALA A 135 -12.67 -2.54 -2.81
N GLY A 136 -12.74 -3.66 -3.54
CA GLY A 136 -13.68 -3.84 -4.66
C GLY A 136 -13.29 -3.09 -5.94
N TRP A 137 -12.02 -2.70 -6.08
CA TRP A 137 -11.44 -1.96 -7.20
C TRP A 137 -10.50 -2.81 -8.07
N ALA A 138 -10.57 -4.14 -7.95
CA ALA A 138 -9.73 -5.04 -8.74
C ALA A 138 -9.87 -4.73 -10.24
N PRO A 139 -8.77 -4.54 -10.98
CA PRO A 139 -8.84 -4.42 -12.42
C PRO A 139 -9.22 -5.77 -13.03
N SER A 140 -10.03 -5.76 -14.10
CA SER A 140 -10.11 -6.91 -14.99
C SER A 140 -8.79 -7.06 -15.74
N LEU A 141 -8.24 -8.28 -15.74
CA LEU A 141 -6.95 -8.59 -16.37
C LEU A 141 -7.07 -9.61 -17.50
N TYR A 142 -8.30 -10.01 -17.86
CA TYR A 142 -8.53 -10.98 -18.93
C TYR A 142 -9.75 -10.60 -19.76
N ASP A 143 -10.95 -10.62 -19.17
CA ASP A 143 -12.17 -10.26 -19.86
C ASP A 143 -12.31 -8.73 -20.00
N CYS A 144 -13.08 -8.28 -20.99
CA CYS A 144 -13.29 -6.86 -21.20
C CYS A 144 -14.11 -6.27 -20.04
N ALA A 145 -13.53 -5.34 -19.29
CA ALA A 145 -14.14 -4.72 -18.12
C ALA A 145 -15.48 -4.00 -18.44
N ALA A 146 -15.66 -3.53 -19.67
CA ALA A 146 -16.87 -2.83 -20.09
C ALA A 146 -18.03 -3.74 -20.56
N CYS A 147 -17.75 -4.88 -21.19
CA CYS A 147 -18.79 -5.70 -21.85
C CYS A 147 -18.71 -7.20 -21.58
N GLY A 148 -17.72 -7.65 -20.80
CA GLY A 148 -17.52 -9.06 -20.44
C GLY A 148 -17.01 -9.95 -21.59
N ARG A 149 -16.67 -9.39 -22.76
CA ARG A 149 -16.11 -10.18 -23.86
C ARG A 149 -14.82 -10.85 -23.42
N SER A 150 -14.70 -12.15 -23.70
CA SER A 150 -13.53 -12.91 -23.28
C SER A 150 -12.23 -12.46 -23.96
N GLY A 151 -11.13 -12.54 -23.22
CA GLY A 151 -9.79 -12.10 -23.62
C GLY A 151 -8.94 -13.20 -24.26
N PRO A 152 -7.60 -13.03 -24.25
CA PRO A 152 -6.88 -11.88 -23.70
C PRO A 152 -7.05 -10.62 -24.57
N HIS A 153 -7.10 -9.45 -23.93
CA HIS A 153 -7.13 -8.15 -24.62
C HIS A 153 -5.75 -7.47 -24.56
N THR A 154 -5.48 -6.57 -25.52
CA THR A 154 -4.20 -5.86 -25.65
C THR A 154 -4.30 -4.37 -25.32
N ALA A 155 -5.35 -3.98 -24.61
CA ALA A 155 -5.57 -2.62 -24.15
C ALA A 155 -6.02 -2.61 -22.70
N PHE A 156 -5.52 -1.64 -21.93
CA PHE A 156 -5.87 -1.43 -20.53
C PHE A 156 -6.28 0.02 -20.32
N HIS A 157 -7.40 0.23 -19.61
CA HIS A 157 -7.89 1.56 -19.30
C HIS A 157 -8.43 1.60 -17.86
N PRO A 158 -7.77 2.34 -16.93
CA PRO A 158 -8.20 2.46 -15.55
C PRO A 158 -9.68 2.81 -15.39
N GLY A 159 -10.14 3.85 -16.08
CA GLY A 159 -11.54 4.29 -16.00
C GLY A 159 -12.56 3.37 -16.64
N ALA A 160 -12.12 2.36 -17.40
CA ALA A 160 -13.01 1.33 -17.92
C ALA A 160 -13.03 0.08 -17.03
N GLY A 161 -12.19 0.03 -15.98
CA GLY A 161 -12.07 -1.10 -15.07
C GLY A 161 -10.95 -2.08 -15.41
N GLY A 162 -10.03 -1.75 -16.33
CA GLY A 162 -8.86 -2.59 -16.66
C GLY A 162 -8.81 -3.00 -18.13
N ALA A 163 -8.66 -4.30 -18.41
CA ALA A 163 -8.56 -4.85 -19.77
C ALA A 163 -9.82 -4.53 -20.60
N VAL A 164 -9.64 -4.07 -21.84
CA VAL A 164 -10.76 -3.68 -22.73
C VAL A 164 -10.57 -4.22 -24.14
N CYS A 165 -11.66 -4.71 -24.74
CA CYS A 165 -11.66 -5.16 -26.13
C CYS A 165 -11.62 -3.98 -27.12
N LEU A 166 -11.32 -4.28 -28.39
CA LEU A 166 -11.21 -3.30 -29.47
C LEU A 166 -12.45 -2.40 -29.65
N TYR A 167 -13.64 -2.90 -29.33
CA TYR A 167 -14.90 -2.14 -29.46
C TYR A 167 -15.19 -1.22 -28.27
N CYS A 168 -14.64 -1.55 -27.10
CA CYS A 168 -14.88 -0.80 -25.87
C CYS A 168 -13.69 0.08 -25.47
N ARG A 169 -12.59 0.07 -26.25
CA ARG A 169 -11.33 0.75 -25.96
C ARG A 169 -11.52 2.27 -25.96
N PRO A 170 -11.49 2.96 -24.80
CA PRO A 170 -11.59 4.41 -24.77
C PRO A 170 -10.31 5.07 -25.28
N GLN A 171 -10.41 6.36 -25.64
CA GLN A 171 -9.22 7.17 -25.91
C GLN A 171 -8.33 7.25 -24.67
N GLY A 172 -7.01 7.20 -24.85
CA GLY A 172 -6.05 7.19 -23.74
C GLY A 172 -5.80 5.79 -23.12
N SER A 173 -6.40 4.73 -23.67
CA SER A 173 -6.07 3.36 -23.26
C SER A 173 -4.61 3.03 -23.55
N ALA A 174 -3.92 2.48 -22.55
CA ALA A 174 -2.58 1.94 -22.72
C ALA A 174 -2.62 0.71 -23.62
N GLU A 175 -1.68 0.64 -24.57
CA GLU A 175 -1.43 -0.58 -25.35
C GLU A 175 -0.49 -1.49 -24.56
N VAL A 176 -0.91 -2.74 -24.37
CA VAL A 176 -0.25 -3.70 -23.48
C VAL A 176 -0.23 -5.08 -24.13
N SER A 177 0.80 -5.87 -23.85
CA SER A 177 0.80 -7.28 -24.24
C SER A 177 -0.16 -8.09 -23.37
N SER A 178 -0.66 -9.21 -23.89
CA SER A 178 -1.41 -10.19 -23.09
C SER A 178 -0.60 -10.69 -21.90
N GLU A 179 0.71 -10.83 -22.07
CA GLU A 179 1.65 -11.28 -21.05
C GLU A 179 1.73 -10.28 -19.89
N THR A 180 1.64 -8.97 -20.17
CA THR A 180 1.61 -7.95 -19.11
C THR A 180 0.42 -8.15 -18.18
N LEU A 181 -0.78 -8.37 -18.74
CA LEU A 181 -1.99 -8.59 -17.95
C LEU A 181 -1.95 -9.92 -17.21
N HIS A 182 -1.38 -10.96 -17.83
CA HIS A 182 -1.14 -12.23 -17.17
C HIS A 182 -0.18 -12.08 -15.97
N MET A 183 0.91 -11.32 -16.12
CA MET A 183 1.86 -11.03 -15.05
C MET A 183 1.20 -10.24 -13.91
N MET A 184 0.38 -9.24 -14.22
CA MET A 184 -0.43 -8.56 -13.19
C MET A 184 -1.34 -9.55 -12.44
N TRP A 185 -1.94 -10.51 -13.14
CA TRP A 185 -2.80 -11.52 -12.52
C TRP A 185 -1.98 -12.44 -11.60
N LEU A 186 -0.79 -12.87 -12.02
CA LEU A 186 0.13 -13.66 -11.18
C LEU A 186 0.55 -12.90 -9.93
N VAL A 187 0.91 -11.62 -10.06
CA VAL A 187 1.28 -10.74 -8.94
C VAL A 187 0.11 -10.61 -7.96
N ALA A 188 -1.11 -10.35 -8.44
CA ALA A 188 -2.30 -10.28 -7.60
C ALA A 188 -2.58 -11.57 -6.82
N ASN A 189 -2.14 -12.73 -7.35
CA ASN A 189 -2.30 -14.05 -6.74
C ASN A 189 -1.04 -14.53 -5.99
N GLY A 190 -0.12 -13.62 -5.63
CA GLY A 190 1.03 -13.94 -4.79
C GLY A 190 2.20 -14.61 -5.49
N GLN A 191 2.35 -14.38 -6.81
CA GLN A 191 3.47 -14.87 -7.60
C GLN A 191 4.30 -13.73 -8.24
N PRO A 192 4.70 -12.68 -7.50
CA PRO A 192 5.40 -11.53 -8.08
C PRO A 192 6.76 -11.88 -8.69
N LEU A 193 7.47 -12.87 -8.14
CA LEU A 193 8.79 -13.29 -8.62
C LEU A 193 8.76 -13.94 -10.02
N ARG A 194 7.59 -14.38 -10.49
CA ARG A 194 7.47 -14.88 -11.87
C ARG A 194 7.70 -13.78 -12.90
N VAL A 195 7.41 -12.53 -12.55
CA VAL A 195 7.70 -11.39 -13.43
C VAL A 195 9.20 -11.29 -13.66
N THR A 196 10.01 -11.27 -12.61
CA THR A 196 11.47 -11.14 -12.77
C THR A 196 12.14 -12.40 -13.35
N ALA A 197 11.58 -13.58 -13.10
CA ALA A 197 12.12 -14.83 -13.61
C ALA A 197 11.82 -15.06 -15.11
N GLU A 198 10.62 -14.70 -15.57
CA GLU A 198 10.16 -15.01 -16.92
C GLU A 198 10.20 -13.78 -17.85
N HIS A 199 9.89 -12.60 -17.31
CA HIS A 199 9.65 -11.37 -18.09
C HIS A 199 10.08 -10.10 -17.32
N PRO A 200 11.37 -9.94 -16.97
CA PRO A 200 11.85 -8.80 -16.19
C PRO A 200 11.55 -7.45 -16.85
N GLU A 201 11.46 -7.41 -18.17
CA GLU A 201 11.08 -6.23 -18.95
C GLU A 201 9.67 -5.71 -18.66
N LEU A 202 8.77 -6.57 -18.14
CA LEU A 202 7.39 -6.22 -17.85
C LEU A 202 7.19 -5.55 -16.50
N GLN A 203 8.17 -5.62 -15.59
CA GLN A 203 8.06 -5.08 -14.22
C GLN A 203 7.62 -3.61 -14.20
N ALA A 204 8.29 -2.76 -14.99
CA ALA A 204 7.96 -1.32 -15.04
C ALA A 204 6.56 -1.05 -15.60
N THR A 205 6.07 -1.90 -16.52
CA THR A 205 4.73 -1.76 -17.09
C THR A 205 3.67 -2.26 -16.11
N VAL A 206 3.90 -3.38 -15.42
CA VAL A 206 3.05 -3.88 -14.32
C VAL A 206 2.87 -2.80 -13.26
N HIS A 207 3.97 -2.22 -12.77
CA HIS A 207 3.95 -1.15 -11.78
C HIS A 207 3.10 0.03 -12.24
N ARG A 208 3.38 0.54 -13.45
CA ARG A 208 2.67 1.70 -14.02
C ARG A 208 1.17 1.48 -14.17
N LEU A 209 0.74 0.29 -14.59
CA LEU A 209 -0.68 -0.02 -14.77
C LEU A 209 -1.39 -0.19 -13.42
N ALA A 210 -0.75 -0.87 -12.46
CA ALA A 210 -1.29 -1.05 -11.11
C ALA A 210 -1.45 0.30 -10.39
N THR A 211 -0.43 1.17 -10.44
CA THR A 211 -0.48 2.50 -9.83
C THR A 211 -1.48 3.43 -10.53
N ALA A 212 -1.55 3.42 -11.87
CA ALA A 212 -2.52 4.21 -12.61
C ALA A 212 -3.97 3.79 -12.29
N HIS A 213 -4.22 2.48 -12.17
CA HIS A 213 -5.54 1.97 -11.78
C HIS A 213 -5.93 2.38 -10.36
N LEU A 214 -5.00 2.23 -9.41
CA LEU A 214 -5.18 2.67 -8.03
C LEU A 214 -5.50 4.16 -7.93
N GLN A 215 -4.68 5.01 -8.56
CA GLN A 215 -4.83 6.47 -8.49
C GLN A 215 -6.12 6.95 -9.16
N TRP A 216 -6.59 6.25 -10.19
CA TRP A 216 -7.90 6.51 -10.80
C TRP A 216 -9.03 6.31 -9.79
N HIS A 217 -9.05 5.16 -9.09
CA HIS A 217 -10.09 4.85 -8.11
C HIS A 217 -10.01 5.72 -6.85
N MET A 218 -8.81 6.15 -6.46
CA MET A 218 -8.63 7.08 -5.34
C MET A 218 -8.95 8.54 -5.69
N GLU A 219 -9.17 8.85 -6.98
CA GLU A 219 -9.32 10.21 -7.53
C GLU A 219 -8.19 11.17 -7.11
N ARG A 220 -7.02 10.62 -6.76
CA ARG A 220 -5.92 11.34 -6.13
C ARG A 220 -4.59 10.73 -6.52
N LYS A 221 -3.61 11.61 -6.74
CA LYS A 221 -2.20 11.20 -6.87
C LYS A 221 -1.58 10.98 -5.50
N LEU A 222 -0.76 9.95 -5.38
CA LEU A 222 0.01 9.68 -4.16
C LEU A 222 1.45 10.16 -4.36
N PRO A 223 1.91 11.16 -3.59
CA PRO A 223 3.29 11.64 -3.69
C PRO A 223 4.33 10.54 -3.47
N THR A 224 4.03 9.58 -2.58
CA THR A 224 4.89 8.43 -2.27
C THR A 224 5.10 7.50 -3.46
N LEU A 225 4.14 7.40 -4.38
CA LEU A 225 4.32 6.67 -5.63
C LEU A 225 5.12 7.49 -6.66
N ALA A 226 4.91 8.81 -6.72
CA ALA A 226 5.63 9.67 -7.66
C ALA A 226 7.15 9.73 -7.41
N VAL A 227 7.60 9.47 -6.18
CA VAL A 227 9.03 9.37 -5.83
C VAL A 227 9.68 8.14 -6.47
N LEU A 228 8.92 7.03 -6.60
CA LEU A 228 9.42 5.80 -7.22
C LEU A 228 9.55 5.93 -8.74
N ASP A 229 8.74 6.78 -9.38
CA ASP A 229 8.82 7.05 -10.82
C ASP A 229 10.04 7.91 -11.22
N GLN A 230 10.75 8.51 -10.24
CA GLN A 230 11.88 9.42 -10.45
C GLN A 230 13.25 8.82 -10.09
N ALA A 231 13.27 7.61 -9.53
CA ALA A 231 14.47 6.89 -9.11
C ALA A 231 14.94 5.92 -10.20
#